data_AF-A0A7S2P0U4-F1
#
_entry.id   AF-A0A7S2P0U4-F1
#
_cell.length_a   1.000
_cell.length_b   1.000
_cell.length_c   1.000
_cell.angle_alpha   90.00
_cell.angle_beta   90.00
_cell.angle_gamma   90.00
#
_symmetry.space_group_name_H-M   'P 1'
#
loop_
_entity.id
_entity.type
_entity.pdbx_description
1 polymer ?
#
loop_
_entity_poly.entity_id
_entity_poly.type
_entity_poly.pdbx_seq_one_letter_code
_entity_poly.pdbx_strand_id
1 'polypeptide(L)'
;MASQWRHIGLYGHSVGTFALSDDALQWKSGSTSKIAPAKAITRANFSVFGPTGHLVVQVSSEKDKGNKGDKYELHFDGFRPTDYDKIKDIFERMYNIELERKSFCSSGASFGVSDIQDGKLTFFESLIVPDEDDPDVPTETTGEQIMSFDLKEVSQCVLPGNNRNEIELQFHESDATMEAGTDQLVHIRFYVPPDADADMQDRDTLTPAEHLQKRIMESAQIKSTTGEIIAEFSEHQGTFLTPRGRYNIELYDSYLRLRGAKYDYRTK
;
A
#
# COMPACT_ATOMS: atom_id res chain seq x y z
N MET A 1 -11.45 -22.50 24.35
CA MET A 1 -12.80 -22.42 23.73
C MET A 1 -12.66 -21.50 22.51
N ALA A 2 -12.95 -21.98 21.30
CA ALA A 2 -12.78 -21.15 20.11
C ALA A 2 -13.85 -20.04 20.06
N SER A 3 -13.43 -18.78 19.92
CA SER A 3 -14.35 -17.68 19.65
C SER A 3 -14.54 -17.54 18.15
N GLN A 4 -15.78 -17.35 17.70
CA GLN A 4 -16.13 -17.32 16.29
C GLN A 4 -16.99 -16.08 15.96
N TRP A 5 -16.71 -15.48 14.81
CA TRP A 5 -17.44 -14.39 14.20
C TRP A 5 -17.85 -14.80 12.78
N ARG A 6 -19.09 -14.50 12.41
CA ARG A 6 -19.64 -14.79 11.08
C ARG A 6 -19.72 -13.51 10.28
N HIS A 7 -19.73 -13.65 8.95
CA HIS A 7 -19.83 -12.53 8.02
C HIS A 7 -18.66 -11.55 8.16
N ILE A 8 -17.46 -12.12 8.31
CA ILE A 8 -16.20 -11.37 8.37
C ILE A 8 -15.54 -11.45 7.00
N GLY A 9 -15.27 -10.32 6.37
CA GLY A 9 -14.52 -10.28 5.13
C GLY A 9 -13.02 -10.48 5.38
N LEU A 10 -12.35 -11.02 4.37
CA LEU A 10 -10.90 -11.04 4.28
C LEU A 10 -10.56 -10.38 2.95
N TYR A 11 -9.64 -9.41 2.96
CA TYR A 11 -9.25 -8.68 1.75
C TYR A 11 -8.94 -9.63 0.57
N GLY A 12 -9.51 -9.34 -0.60
CA GLY A 12 -9.41 -10.16 -1.81
C GLY A 12 -10.28 -11.42 -1.83
N HIS A 13 -11.18 -11.61 -0.85
CA HIS A 13 -12.04 -12.79 -0.75
C HIS A 13 -13.47 -12.46 -0.32
N SER A 14 -14.41 -13.35 -0.63
CA SER A 14 -15.82 -13.24 -0.21
C SER A 14 -15.99 -13.44 1.29
N VAL A 15 -17.02 -12.82 1.90
CA VAL A 15 -17.29 -12.90 3.35
C VAL A 15 -17.35 -14.33 3.88
N GLY A 16 -16.73 -14.53 5.04
CA GLY A 16 -16.53 -15.84 5.63
C GLY A 16 -16.82 -15.89 7.13
N THR A 17 -16.29 -16.94 7.74
CA THR A 17 -16.27 -17.15 9.18
C THR A 17 -14.86 -16.99 9.68
N PHE A 18 -14.68 -16.11 10.66
CA PHE A 18 -13.44 -15.90 11.38
C PHE A 18 -13.51 -16.61 12.74
N ALA A 19 -12.42 -17.27 13.14
CA ALA A 19 -12.34 -17.97 14.42
C ALA A 19 -10.93 -17.82 15.03
N LEU A 20 -10.90 -17.70 16.36
CA LEU A 20 -9.68 -17.68 17.16
C LEU A 20 -9.69 -18.89 18.10
N SER A 21 -8.61 -19.66 18.08
CA SER A 21 -8.31 -20.74 19.03
C SER A 21 -6.94 -20.54 19.66
N ASP A 22 -6.61 -21.33 20.68
CA ASP A 22 -5.33 -21.23 21.40
C ASP A 22 -4.12 -21.42 20.46
N ASP A 23 -4.27 -22.22 19.40
CA ASP A 23 -3.18 -22.57 18.48
C ASP A 23 -3.12 -21.72 17.20
N ALA A 24 -4.23 -21.10 16.79
CA ALA A 24 -4.31 -20.43 15.51
C ALA A 24 -5.47 -19.43 15.39
N LEU A 25 -5.26 -18.45 14.50
CA LEU A 25 -6.31 -17.69 13.85
C LEU A 25 -6.73 -18.40 12.57
N GLN A 26 -8.04 -18.47 12.33
CA GLN A 26 -8.61 -19.15 11.17
C GLN A 26 -9.69 -18.30 10.51
N TRP A 27 -9.72 -18.33 9.17
CA TRP A 27 -10.79 -17.75 8.38
C TRP A 27 -11.18 -18.70 7.26
N LYS A 28 -12.49 -18.86 7.01
CA LYS A 28 -13.01 -19.74 5.96
C LYS A 28 -14.21 -19.14 5.25
N SER A 29 -14.20 -19.17 3.92
CA SER A 29 -15.35 -18.87 3.05
C SER A 29 -15.42 -19.89 1.92
N GLY A 30 -16.54 -20.62 1.81
CA GLY A 30 -16.68 -21.68 0.81
C GLY A 30 -15.57 -22.72 0.88
N SER A 31 -14.82 -22.87 -0.22
CA SER A 31 -13.63 -23.73 -0.34
C SER A 31 -12.33 -23.05 0.11
N THR A 32 -12.30 -21.73 0.25
CA THR A 32 -11.10 -20.98 0.63
C THR A 32 -10.96 -20.93 2.15
N SER A 33 -9.75 -21.24 2.63
CA SER A 33 -9.40 -21.20 4.05
C SER A 33 -8.03 -20.54 4.23
N LYS A 34 -7.91 -19.70 5.26
CA LYS A 34 -6.65 -19.11 5.71
C LYS A 34 -6.45 -19.44 7.17
N ILE A 35 -5.24 -19.91 7.51
CA ILE A 35 -4.88 -20.29 8.87
C ILE A 35 -3.53 -19.63 9.17
N ALA A 36 -3.49 -18.86 10.26
CA ALA A 36 -2.28 -18.27 10.79
C ALA A 36 -2.00 -18.89 12.18
N PRO A 37 -0.94 -19.69 12.35
CA PRO A 37 -0.56 -20.21 13.66
C PRO A 37 -0.32 -19.08 14.65
N ALA A 38 -0.73 -19.26 15.91
CA ALA A 38 -0.56 -18.27 16.98
C ALA A 38 0.90 -17.78 17.08
N LYS A 39 1.86 -18.71 16.98
CA LYS A 39 3.31 -18.43 17.04
C LYS A 39 3.83 -17.61 15.86
N ALA A 40 3.10 -17.60 14.74
CA ALA A 40 3.48 -16.85 13.55
C ALA A 40 2.93 -15.41 13.58
N ILE A 41 1.96 -15.11 14.44
CA ILE A 41 1.41 -13.76 14.59
C ILE A 41 2.43 -12.89 15.33
N THR A 42 2.83 -11.79 14.71
CA THR A 42 3.85 -10.89 15.28
C THR A 42 3.28 -9.57 15.78
N ARG A 43 2.21 -9.07 15.15
CA ARG A 43 1.52 -7.82 15.54
C ARG A 43 0.05 -7.89 15.13
N ALA A 44 -0.81 -7.16 15.83
CA ALA A 44 -2.18 -6.94 15.41
C ALA A 44 -2.64 -5.54 15.79
N ASN A 45 -3.47 -4.94 14.95
CA ASN A 45 -4.15 -3.69 15.27
C ASN A 45 -5.64 -3.76 14.90
N PHE A 46 -6.43 -3.00 15.62
CA PHE A 46 -7.87 -2.86 15.39
C PHE A 46 -8.22 -1.40 15.21
N SER A 47 -8.96 -1.11 14.15
CA SER A 47 -9.45 0.23 13.82
C SER A 47 -10.95 0.19 13.58
N VAL A 48 -11.61 1.34 13.70
CA VAL A 48 -13.05 1.46 13.49
C VAL A 48 -13.29 2.49 12.40
N PHE A 49 -14.01 2.07 11.35
CA PHE A 49 -14.44 2.94 10.26
C PHE A 49 -15.97 2.90 10.22
N GLY A 50 -16.61 3.98 10.67
CA GLY A 50 -18.07 4.04 10.77
C GLY A 50 -18.64 2.91 11.65
N PRO A 51 -19.54 2.05 11.14
CA PRO A 51 -20.15 0.97 11.91
C PRO A 51 -19.30 -0.32 11.97
N THR A 52 -18.18 -0.39 11.26
CA THR A 52 -17.39 -1.62 11.12
C THR A 52 -16.03 -1.50 11.81
N GLY A 53 -15.64 -2.58 12.47
CA GLY A 53 -14.31 -2.81 13.00
C GLY A 53 -13.45 -3.58 12.00
N HIS A 54 -12.18 -3.19 11.91
CA HIS A 54 -11.20 -3.72 10.99
C HIS A 54 -10.01 -4.22 11.80
N LEU A 55 -9.67 -5.51 11.61
CA LEU A 55 -8.57 -6.18 12.27
C LEU A 55 -7.48 -6.45 11.23
N VAL A 56 -6.28 -5.93 11.47
CA VAL A 56 -5.10 -6.21 10.66
C VAL A 56 -4.14 -7.05 11.50
N VAL A 57 -3.76 -8.22 10.98
CA VAL A 57 -2.86 -9.16 11.66
C VAL A 57 -1.60 -9.35 10.82
N GLN A 58 -0.45 -8.97 11.36
CA GLN A 58 0.84 -9.25 10.75
C GLN A 58 1.30 -10.65 11.12
N VAL A 59 1.63 -11.45 10.11
CA VAL A 59 2.07 -12.83 10.23
C VAL A 59 3.46 -12.97 9.61
N SER A 60 4.37 -13.62 10.32
CA SER A 60 5.65 -14.04 9.77
C SER A 60 5.50 -15.43 9.15
N SER A 61 5.92 -15.60 7.90
CA SER A 61 6.10 -16.93 7.34
C SER A 61 7.16 -17.68 8.15
N GLU A 62 7.00 -18.99 8.35
CA GLU A 62 8.14 -19.83 8.73
C GLU A 62 9.04 -20.00 7.50
N LYS A 63 10.36 -19.86 7.68
CA LYS A 63 11.38 -20.29 6.71
C LYS A 63 12.16 -21.44 7.31
N ASP A 64 12.43 -22.45 6.50
CA ASP A 64 13.44 -23.45 6.85
C ASP A 64 14.82 -22.78 6.95
N LYS A 65 15.57 -23.09 8.01
CA LYS A 65 17.00 -22.76 8.20
C LYS A 65 17.37 -21.29 8.50
N GLY A 66 16.82 -20.72 9.57
CA GLY A 66 17.49 -19.65 10.33
C GLY A 66 17.44 -18.22 9.76
N ASN A 67 16.83 -17.99 8.60
CA ASN A 67 16.54 -16.64 8.11
C ASN A 67 15.16 -16.15 8.58
N LYS A 68 15.04 -14.86 8.91
CA LYS A 68 13.73 -14.24 9.19
C LYS A 68 12.79 -14.46 7.98
N GLY A 69 11.63 -15.02 8.26
CA GLY A 69 10.59 -15.22 7.25
C GLY A 69 10.02 -13.90 6.76
N ASP A 70 9.43 -13.94 5.57
CA ASP A 70 8.77 -12.75 5.03
C ASP A 70 7.49 -12.50 5.84
N LYS A 71 7.24 -11.23 6.13
CA LYS A 71 6.04 -10.78 6.82
C LYS A 71 4.97 -10.40 5.81
N TYR A 72 3.72 -10.69 6.14
CA TYR A 72 2.55 -10.27 5.38
C TYR A 72 1.40 -9.92 6.34
N GLU A 73 0.45 -9.12 5.87
CA GLU A 73 -0.72 -8.69 6.65
C GLU A 73 -1.98 -9.42 6.16
N LEU A 74 -2.81 -9.86 7.11
CA LEU A 74 -4.17 -10.32 6.85
C LEU A 74 -5.13 -9.21 7.30
N HIS A 75 -5.96 -8.74 6.38
CA HIS A 75 -6.90 -7.65 6.60
C HIS A 75 -8.31 -8.20 6.69
N PHE A 76 -8.90 -8.12 7.88
CA PHE A 76 -10.27 -8.58 8.15
C PHE A 76 -11.18 -7.39 8.46
N ASP A 77 -12.42 -7.45 8.00
CA ASP A 77 -13.43 -6.41 8.22
C ASP A 77 -14.80 -7.01 8.57
N GLY A 78 -15.74 -6.14 8.95
CA GLY A 78 -17.11 -6.55 9.32
C GLY A 78 -17.31 -6.89 10.79
N PHE A 79 -16.30 -6.68 11.64
CA PHE A 79 -16.49 -6.78 13.09
C PHE A 79 -17.38 -5.66 13.61
N ARG A 80 -18.04 -5.87 14.75
CA ARG A 80 -18.68 -4.75 15.46
C ARG A 80 -17.62 -4.00 16.26
N PRO A 81 -17.74 -2.68 16.46
CA PRO A 81 -16.82 -1.94 17.33
C PRO A 81 -16.74 -2.51 18.77
N THR A 82 -17.84 -3.11 19.24
CA THR A 82 -17.93 -3.78 20.55
C THR A 82 -17.16 -5.10 20.62
N ASP A 83 -16.75 -5.69 19.49
CA ASP A 83 -15.96 -6.92 19.49
C ASP A 83 -14.50 -6.66 19.91
N TYR A 84 -14.05 -5.40 19.94
CA TYR A 84 -12.68 -5.02 20.28
C TYR A 84 -12.19 -5.63 21.59
N ASP A 85 -12.92 -5.46 22.69
CA ASP A 85 -12.47 -5.93 24.02
C ASP A 85 -12.33 -7.45 24.08
N LYS A 86 -13.23 -8.17 23.38
CA LYS A 86 -13.18 -9.62 23.30
C LYS A 86 -11.99 -10.10 22.47
N ILE A 87 -11.72 -9.46 21.33
CA ILE A 87 -10.59 -9.81 20.47
C ILE A 87 -9.28 -9.46 21.20
N LYS A 88 -9.20 -8.31 21.85
CA LYS A 88 -8.05 -7.88 22.66
C LYS A 88 -7.70 -8.91 23.73
N ASP A 89 -8.67 -9.31 24.55
CA ASP A 89 -8.46 -10.31 25.62
C ASP A 89 -7.91 -11.63 25.07
N ILE A 90 -8.39 -12.06 23.89
CA ILE A 90 -7.92 -13.28 23.24
C ILE A 90 -6.48 -13.13 22.72
N PHE A 91 -6.15 -12.03 22.03
CA PHE A 91 -4.80 -11.81 21.51
C PHE A 91 -3.77 -11.69 22.64
N GLU A 92 -4.12 -11.00 23.74
CA GLU A 92 -3.24 -10.85 24.90
C GLU A 92 -3.06 -12.18 25.65
N ARG A 93 -4.15 -12.93 25.89
CA ARG A 93 -4.09 -14.18 26.68
C ARG A 93 -3.57 -15.38 25.90
N MET A 94 -4.02 -15.57 24.66
CA MET A 94 -3.71 -16.76 23.88
C MET A 94 -2.43 -16.58 23.07
N TYR A 95 -2.18 -15.38 22.54
CA TYR A 95 -1.07 -15.14 21.61
C TYR A 95 0.06 -14.30 22.21
N ASN A 96 -0.15 -13.71 23.40
CA ASN A 96 0.78 -12.74 24.00
C ASN A 96 1.11 -11.58 23.04
N ILE A 97 0.08 -11.11 22.33
CA ILE A 97 0.13 -9.98 21.39
C ILE A 97 -0.77 -8.87 21.92
N GLU A 98 -0.23 -7.67 22.06
CA GLU A 98 -1.03 -6.48 22.34
C GLU A 98 -1.84 -6.09 21.09
N LEU A 99 -3.16 -5.95 21.24
CA LEU A 99 -4.02 -5.47 20.17
C LEU A 99 -4.09 -3.93 20.19
N GLU A 100 -3.24 -3.33 19.36
CA GLU A 100 -3.14 -1.88 19.22
C GLU A 100 -4.46 -1.31 18.67
N ARG A 101 -5.05 -0.34 19.37
CA ARG A 101 -6.19 0.41 18.82
C ARG A 101 -5.65 1.56 17.97
N LYS A 102 -5.91 1.50 16.67
CA LYS A 102 -5.42 2.49 15.70
C LYS A 102 -6.55 3.40 15.23
N SER A 103 -6.32 4.70 15.32
CA SER A 103 -7.16 5.73 14.70
C SER A 103 -6.56 6.18 13.36
N PHE A 104 -7.41 6.75 12.53
CA PHE A 104 -7.09 7.23 11.20
C PHE A 104 -7.70 8.62 11.03
N CYS A 105 -7.02 9.44 10.23
CA CYS A 105 -7.46 10.78 9.91
C CYS A 105 -8.88 10.76 9.33
N SER A 106 -9.76 11.53 9.93
CA SER A 106 -11.17 11.67 9.54
C SER A 106 -11.54 13.10 9.14
N SER A 107 -10.56 14.01 9.06
CA SER A 107 -10.76 15.40 8.66
C SER A 107 -11.06 15.57 7.18
N GLY A 108 -10.75 14.56 6.35
CA GLY A 108 -10.80 14.65 4.89
C GLY A 108 -9.57 15.34 4.29
N ALA A 109 -8.49 15.53 5.07
CA ALA A 109 -7.24 16.09 4.57
C ALA A 109 -6.68 15.27 3.40
N SER A 110 -6.27 15.98 2.35
CA SER A 110 -5.61 15.42 1.16
C SER A 110 -4.17 15.90 1.01
N PHE A 111 -3.60 16.45 2.08
CA PHE A 111 -2.24 16.97 2.16
C PHE A 111 -1.58 16.44 3.43
N GLY A 112 -0.27 16.31 3.43
CA GLY A 112 0.40 15.55 4.46
C GLY A 112 1.81 15.13 4.10
N VAL A 113 2.35 14.25 4.94
CA VAL A 113 3.72 13.75 4.83
C VAL A 113 3.69 12.25 4.51
N SER A 114 4.49 11.84 3.52
CA SER A 114 4.68 10.43 3.19
C SER A 114 5.89 9.86 3.91
N ASP A 115 5.75 8.66 4.46
CA ASP A 115 6.84 7.87 5.02
C ASP A 115 6.85 6.45 4.44
N ILE A 116 8.06 5.90 4.29
CA ILE A 116 8.27 4.55 3.75
C ILE A 116 9.03 3.73 4.77
N GLN A 117 8.34 2.75 5.37
CA GLN A 117 8.89 1.83 6.37
C GLN A 117 8.33 0.43 6.15
N ASP A 118 9.13 -0.60 6.43
CA ASP A 118 8.73 -2.02 6.34
C ASP A 118 8.08 -2.42 5.00
N GLY A 119 8.50 -1.80 3.89
CA GLY A 119 7.94 -2.05 2.55
C GLY A 119 6.56 -1.44 2.33
N LYS A 120 6.13 -0.51 3.17
CA LYS A 120 4.82 0.16 3.13
C LYS A 120 5.01 1.66 2.97
N LEU A 121 4.23 2.28 2.10
CA LEU A 121 4.09 3.73 2.07
C LEU A 121 2.91 4.10 2.95
N THR A 122 3.14 5.02 3.88
CA THR A 122 2.13 5.59 4.76
C THR A 122 2.04 7.08 4.55
N PHE A 123 0.82 7.60 4.40
CA PHE A 123 0.55 9.02 4.25
C PHE A 123 -0.17 9.51 5.51
N PHE A 124 0.39 10.53 6.16
CA PHE A 124 -0.12 11.12 7.39
C PHE A 124 -0.57 12.54 7.16
N GLU A 125 -1.59 12.99 7.88
CA GLU A 125 -2.01 14.39 7.87
C GLU A 125 -0.88 15.30 8.39
N SER A 126 -0.72 16.47 7.78
CA SER A 126 0.14 17.53 8.32
C SER A 126 -0.73 18.50 9.11
N LEU A 127 -0.31 18.83 10.33
CA LEU A 127 -1.00 19.75 11.23
C LEU A 127 -0.10 20.95 11.50
N ILE A 128 -0.69 22.13 11.54
CA ILE A 128 -0.02 23.35 12.00
C ILE A 128 -0.50 23.61 13.41
N VAL A 129 0.40 23.51 14.37
CA VAL A 129 0.13 23.73 15.80
C VAL A 129 1.04 24.84 16.34
N PRO A 130 0.66 25.55 17.40
CA PRO A 130 1.59 26.46 18.09
C PRO A 130 2.82 25.72 18.58
N ASP A 131 3.98 26.37 18.53
CA ASP A 131 5.21 25.85 19.11
C ASP A 131 5.07 25.67 20.62
N GLU A 132 5.72 24.63 21.17
CA GLU A 132 5.64 24.36 22.61
C GLU A 132 6.31 25.46 23.45
N ASP A 133 7.36 26.09 22.91
CA ASP A 133 8.13 27.14 23.60
C ASP A 133 7.60 28.55 23.27
N ASP A 134 7.00 28.75 22.08
CA ASP A 134 6.43 30.03 21.65
C ASP A 134 5.07 29.87 20.92
N PRO A 135 3.93 30.13 21.60
CA PRO A 135 2.62 29.90 21.02
C PRO A 135 2.27 30.84 19.85
N ASP A 136 3.04 31.91 19.61
CA ASP A 136 2.87 32.79 18.46
C ASP A 136 3.59 32.27 17.20
N VAL A 137 4.41 31.22 17.34
CA VAL A 137 5.13 30.57 16.23
C VAL A 137 4.37 29.32 15.79
N PRO A 138 3.89 29.23 14.54
CA PRO A 138 3.30 28.00 14.02
C PRO A 138 4.40 26.98 13.67
N THR A 139 4.26 25.77 14.18
CA THR A 139 5.14 24.63 13.91
C THR A 139 4.34 23.51 13.23
N GLU A 140 4.95 22.89 12.21
CA GLU A 140 4.37 21.74 11.51
C GLU A 140 4.61 20.46 12.31
N THR A 141 3.56 19.65 12.49
CA THR A 141 3.63 18.33 13.13
C THR A 141 2.83 17.31 12.35
N THR A 142 3.09 16.02 12.61
CA THR A 142 2.40 14.91 11.96
C THR A 142 1.14 14.54 12.73
N GLY A 143 0.00 14.55 12.05
CA GLY A 143 -1.30 14.11 12.56
C GLY A 143 -1.51 12.61 12.39
N GLU A 144 -2.79 12.21 12.28
CA GLU A 144 -3.15 10.81 12.14
C GLU A 144 -2.85 10.27 10.73
N GLN A 145 -2.72 8.95 10.63
CA GLN A 145 -2.55 8.29 9.35
C GLN A 145 -3.80 8.47 8.47
N ILE A 146 -3.62 8.97 7.25
CA ILE A 146 -4.68 9.06 6.22
C ILE A 146 -4.83 7.72 5.53
N MET A 147 -3.74 7.18 4.97
CA MET A 147 -3.77 5.93 4.23
C MET A 147 -2.42 5.22 4.22
N SER A 148 -2.42 3.95 3.84
CA SER A 148 -1.19 3.19 3.62
C SER A 148 -1.42 2.01 2.70
N PHE A 149 -0.41 1.62 1.93
CA PHE A 149 -0.44 0.45 1.07
C PHE A 149 0.93 -0.22 1.00
N ASP A 150 0.93 -1.54 0.81
CA ASP A 150 2.16 -2.32 0.63
C ASP A 150 2.75 -1.96 -0.74
N LEU A 151 4.05 -1.63 -0.76
CA LEU A 151 4.74 -1.28 -1.99
C LEU A 151 4.88 -2.48 -2.93
N LYS A 152 4.69 -3.72 -2.46
CA LYS A 152 4.59 -4.92 -3.31
C LYS A 152 3.34 -4.93 -4.20
N GLU A 153 2.30 -4.18 -3.84
CA GLU A 153 1.09 -4.05 -4.67
C GLU A 153 1.28 -3.01 -5.79
N VAL A 154 2.34 -2.19 -5.71
CA VAL A 154 2.68 -1.19 -6.71
C VAL A 154 3.33 -1.89 -7.91
N SER A 155 2.67 -1.81 -9.06
CA SER A 155 3.17 -2.37 -10.32
C SER A 155 4.15 -1.43 -11.02
N GLN A 156 3.95 -0.11 -10.89
CA GLN A 156 4.77 0.91 -11.52
C GLN A 156 4.70 2.24 -10.76
N CYS A 157 5.81 2.98 -10.73
CA CYS A 157 5.87 4.37 -10.25
C CYS A 157 6.46 5.27 -11.35
N VAL A 158 5.66 6.19 -11.89
CA VAL A 158 6.08 7.10 -12.98
C VAL A 158 6.07 8.56 -12.57
N LEU A 159 6.93 9.34 -13.21
CA LEU A 159 6.91 10.80 -13.18
C LEU A 159 6.17 11.27 -14.45
N PRO A 160 5.00 11.94 -14.34
CA PRO A 160 4.28 12.43 -15.51
C PRO A 160 5.16 13.45 -16.26
N GLY A 161 5.50 13.19 -17.53
CA GLY A 161 6.65 13.81 -18.22
C GLY A 161 6.68 15.34 -18.37
N ASN A 162 5.60 16.06 -18.01
CA ASN A 162 5.56 17.52 -18.00
C ASN A 162 5.59 18.14 -16.59
N ASN A 163 5.42 17.35 -15.52
CA ASN A 163 5.41 17.83 -14.15
C ASN A 163 6.38 17.00 -13.29
N ARG A 164 7.55 17.58 -12.98
CA ARG A 164 8.58 16.96 -12.12
C ARG A 164 8.21 16.99 -10.63
N ASN A 165 7.03 17.49 -10.27
CA ASN A 165 6.52 17.57 -8.91
C ASN A 165 5.35 16.61 -8.68
N GLU A 166 5.12 15.65 -9.57
CA GLU A 166 4.08 14.63 -9.43
C GLU A 166 4.68 13.23 -9.54
N ILE A 167 4.19 12.31 -8.71
CA ILE A 167 4.42 10.87 -8.88
C ILE A 167 3.09 10.17 -9.06
N GLU A 168 3.04 9.21 -9.98
CA GLU A 168 1.89 8.33 -10.17
C GLU A 168 2.27 6.89 -9.87
N LEU A 169 1.55 6.30 -8.92
CA LEU A 169 1.63 4.90 -8.55
C LEU A 169 0.51 4.15 -9.24
N GLN A 170 0.84 3.08 -9.94
CA GLN A 170 -0.10 2.15 -10.53
C GLN A 170 -0.05 0.84 -9.77
N PHE A 171 -1.20 0.20 -9.58
CA PHE A 171 -1.34 -1.01 -8.76
C PHE A 171 -1.62 -2.23 -9.63
N HIS A 172 -1.38 -3.42 -9.09
CA HIS A 172 -1.78 -4.66 -9.76
C HIS A 172 -3.30 -4.85 -9.70
N GLU A 173 -3.94 -4.91 -10.86
CA GLU A 173 -5.34 -5.32 -10.98
C GLU A 173 -5.49 -6.81 -10.67
N SER A 174 -6.48 -7.18 -9.84
CA SER A 174 -6.66 -8.54 -9.32
C SER A 174 -7.99 -9.10 -9.80
N ASP A 175 -7.92 -10.22 -10.52
CA ASP A 175 -9.11 -10.93 -11.01
C ASP A 175 -10.03 -11.34 -9.86
N ALA A 176 -9.47 -11.64 -8.67
CA ALA A 176 -10.26 -11.99 -7.48
C ALA A 176 -11.10 -10.81 -6.95
N THR A 177 -10.61 -9.58 -7.08
CA THR A 177 -11.35 -8.37 -6.69
C THR A 177 -12.47 -8.09 -7.70
N MET A 178 -12.22 -8.36 -8.99
CA MET A 178 -13.26 -8.29 -10.03
C MET A 178 -14.37 -9.33 -9.79
N GLU A 179 -14.00 -10.57 -9.44
CA GLU A 179 -14.96 -11.63 -9.10
C GLU A 179 -15.77 -11.30 -7.83
N ALA A 180 -15.16 -10.61 -6.86
CA ALA A 180 -15.84 -10.14 -5.66
C ALA A 180 -16.82 -8.97 -5.93
N GLY A 181 -16.77 -8.35 -7.11
CA GLY A 181 -17.66 -7.25 -7.49
C GLY A 181 -17.42 -5.97 -6.68
N THR A 182 -16.20 -5.77 -6.19
CA THR A 182 -15.83 -4.60 -5.37
C THR A 182 -14.98 -3.61 -6.16
N ASP A 183 -14.97 -2.34 -5.75
CA ASP A 183 -14.09 -1.32 -6.32
C ASP A 183 -12.62 -1.68 -6.06
N GLN A 184 -11.77 -1.45 -7.08
CA GLN A 184 -10.34 -1.70 -7.00
C GLN A 184 -9.55 -0.42 -7.22
N LEU A 185 -8.51 -0.22 -6.40
CA LEU A 185 -7.55 0.84 -6.60
C LEU A 185 -6.67 0.54 -7.83
N VAL A 186 -6.71 1.43 -8.83
CA VAL A 186 -5.94 1.28 -10.07
C VAL A 186 -4.68 2.14 -10.05
N HIS A 187 -4.81 3.42 -9.67
CA HIS A 187 -3.69 4.33 -9.55
C HIS A 187 -3.93 5.42 -8.50
N ILE A 188 -2.85 5.95 -7.94
CA ILE A 188 -2.82 7.14 -7.07
C ILE A 188 -1.78 8.11 -7.61
N ARG A 189 -2.11 9.39 -7.64
CA ARG A 189 -1.13 10.44 -7.95
C ARG A 189 -0.92 11.34 -6.74
N PHE A 190 0.35 11.58 -6.41
CA PHE A 190 0.75 12.56 -5.41
C PHE A 190 1.40 13.75 -6.07
N TYR A 191 1.05 14.95 -5.59
CA TYR A 191 1.85 16.14 -5.79
C TYR A 191 2.87 16.24 -4.65
N VAL A 192 4.13 16.41 -4.99
CA VAL A 192 5.23 16.62 -4.05
C VAL A 192 5.75 18.04 -4.26
N PRO A 193 5.53 18.96 -3.31
CA PRO A 193 5.98 20.33 -3.44
C PRO A 193 7.50 20.40 -3.69
N PRO A 194 7.97 21.32 -4.58
CA PRO A 194 9.39 21.57 -4.72
C PRO A 194 9.95 22.25 -3.47
N ASP A 195 11.25 22.10 -3.23
CA ASP A 195 11.92 22.85 -2.16
C ASP A 195 11.85 24.36 -2.46
N ALA A 196 11.58 25.17 -1.44
CA ALA A 196 11.38 26.61 -1.59
C ALA A 196 12.61 27.33 -2.20
N ASP A 197 13.81 26.79 -1.95
CA ASP A 197 15.09 27.32 -2.43
C ASP A 197 15.60 26.63 -3.70
N ALA A 198 14.85 25.67 -4.26
CA ALA A 198 15.29 24.97 -5.46
C ALA A 198 15.17 25.85 -6.71
N ASP A 199 16.25 25.91 -7.50
CA ASP A 199 16.20 26.54 -8.83
C ASP A 199 15.37 25.67 -9.78
N MET A 200 14.15 26.10 -10.08
CA MET A 200 13.23 25.39 -10.99
C MET A 200 13.79 25.22 -12.42
N GLN A 201 14.83 25.97 -12.82
CA GLN A 201 15.50 25.79 -14.11
C GLN A 201 16.63 24.75 -14.08
N ASP A 202 17.11 24.37 -12.90
CA ASP A 202 18.13 23.33 -12.77
C ASP A 202 17.51 21.94 -13.01
N ARG A 203 17.89 21.32 -14.13
CA ARG A 203 17.44 19.98 -14.52
C ARG A 203 18.35 18.87 -14.04
N ASP A 204 19.53 19.20 -13.53
CA ASP A 204 20.51 18.22 -13.07
C ASP A 204 20.26 17.83 -11.60
N THR A 205 19.64 18.73 -10.83
CA THR A 205 19.20 18.43 -9.46
C THR A 205 17.90 17.63 -9.46
N LEU A 206 17.88 16.54 -8.67
CA LEU A 206 16.69 15.72 -8.45
C LEU A 206 15.69 16.48 -7.58
N THR A 207 14.45 16.52 -8.05
CA THR A 207 13.31 17.06 -7.30
C THR A 207 12.92 16.15 -6.12
N PRO A 208 12.22 16.67 -5.10
CA PRO A 208 11.65 15.85 -4.03
C PRO A 208 10.76 14.70 -4.55
N ALA A 209 10.01 14.92 -5.64
CA ALA A 209 9.21 13.89 -6.28
C ALA A 209 10.06 12.76 -6.88
N GLU A 210 11.15 13.10 -7.57
CA GLU A 210 12.11 12.14 -8.12
C GLU A 210 12.79 11.33 -7.01
N HIS A 211 13.12 11.97 -5.89
CA HIS A 211 13.65 11.28 -4.70
C HIS A 211 12.63 10.29 -4.11
N LEU A 212 11.37 10.69 -3.97
CA LEU A 212 10.30 9.82 -3.48
C LEU A 212 10.07 8.64 -4.43
N GLN A 213 10.01 8.88 -5.74
CA GLN A 213 9.87 7.84 -6.75
C GLN A 213 11.00 6.80 -6.64
N LYS A 214 12.25 7.26 -6.51
CA LYS A 214 13.40 6.36 -6.33
C LYS A 214 13.27 5.50 -5.06
N ARG A 215 12.92 6.11 -3.92
CA ARG A 215 12.70 5.38 -2.65
C ARG A 215 11.60 4.33 -2.77
N ILE A 216 10.52 4.64 -3.47
CA ILE A 216 9.41 3.70 -3.73
C ILE A 216 9.91 2.53 -4.57
N MET A 217 10.60 2.80 -5.68
CA MET A 217 11.12 1.77 -6.57
C MET A 217 12.12 0.83 -5.86
N GLU A 218 12.98 1.37 -4.99
CA GLU A 218 13.91 0.60 -4.17
C GLU A 218 13.19 -0.27 -3.13
N SER A 219 12.20 0.29 -2.43
CA SER A 219 11.51 -0.37 -1.31
C SER A 219 10.48 -1.39 -1.74
N ALA A 220 9.82 -1.16 -2.88
CA ALA A 220 8.83 -2.07 -3.45
C ALA A 220 9.42 -3.44 -3.81
N GLN A 221 10.77 -3.57 -3.80
CA GLN A 221 11.48 -4.68 -4.43
C GLN A 221 10.81 -4.98 -5.77
N ILE A 222 10.48 -3.93 -6.53
CA ILE A 222 10.24 -4.04 -7.95
C ILE A 222 11.63 -4.39 -8.49
N LYS A 223 12.03 -5.66 -8.28
CA LYS A 223 12.73 -6.44 -9.28
C LYS A 223 11.93 -6.10 -10.49
N SER A 224 12.56 -5.34 -11.37
CA SER A 224 12.06 -5.00 -12.67
C SER A 224 11.52 -6.32 -13.23
N THR A 225 10.22 -6.58 -13.02
CA THR A 225 9.51 -7.74 -13.60
C THR A 225 9.06 -7.32 -14.99
N THR A 226 9.58 -6.20 -15.49
CA THR A 226 10.19 -6.15 -16.81
C THR A 226 11.16 -7.30 -16.91
N GLY A 227 10.66 -8.45 -17.40
CA GLY A 227 11.52 -9.52 -17.86
C GLY A 227 12.60 -9.00 -18.80
N GLU A 228 13.43 -9.89 -19.32
CA GLU A 228 14.43 -9.46 -20.29
C GLU A 228 13.74 -8.79 -21.49
N ILE A 229 14.24 -7.60 -21.88
CA ILE A 229 13.75 -6.93 -23.08
C ILE A 229 14.14 -7.81 -24.26
N ILE A 230 13.15 -8.36 -24.95
CA ILE A 230 13.35 -9.20 -26.13
C ILE A 230 13.75 -8.32 -27.32
N ALA A 231 13.14 -7.14 -27.42
CA ALA A 231 13.43 -6.16 -28.46
C ALA A 231 13.10 -4.73 -28.00
N GLU A 232 13.87 -3.77 -28.48
CA GLU A 232 13.66 -2.33 -28.24
C GLU A 232 13.57 -1.59 -29.58
N PHE A 233 12.58 -0.70 -29.72
CA PHE A 233 12.37 0.15 -30.89
C PHE A 233 12.35 1.62 -30.49
N SER A 234 13.39 2.36 -30.85
CA SER A 234 13.51 3.79 -30.54
C SER A 234 12.39 4.64 -31.17
N GLU A 235 11.98 5.70 -30.48
CA GLU A 235 11.00 6.69 -30.93
C GLU A 235 11.36 7.38 -32.28
N HIS A 236 12.62 7.30 -32.69
CA HIS A 236 13.09 7.83 -33.97
C HIS A 236 12.69 6.94 -35.15
N GLN A 237 12.37 5.67 -34.92
CA GLN A 237 12.06 4.69 -35.98
C GLN A 237 10.67 4.87 -36.58
N GLY A 238 9.74 5.52 -35.88
CA GLY A 238 8.36 5.61 -36.34
C GLY A 238 7.51 6.64 -35.61
N THR A 239 6.23 6.67 -35.95
CA THR A 239 5.23 7.51 -35.29
C THR A 239 3.91 6.74 -35.26
N PHE A 240 3.25 6.76 -34.12
CA PHE A 240 1.93 6.15 -33.93
C PHE A 240 0.84 7.15 -34.30
N LEU A 241 -0.21 6.65 -34.95
CA LEU A 241 -1.41 7.44 -35.25
C LEU A 241 -2.34 7.53 -34.03
N THR A 242 -2.47 6.43 -33.26
CA THR A 242 -3.31 6.35 -32.06
C THR A 242 -2.67 5.44 -31.01
N PRO A 243 -2.45 5.92 -29.77
CA PRO A 243 -2.41 7.34 -29.40
C PRO A 243 -1.33 8.06 -30.22
N ARG A 244 -1.64 9.30 -30.66
CA ARG A 244 -0.77 10.02 -31.60
C ARG A 244 0.52 10.43 -30.89
N GLY A 245 1.66 9.96 -31.38
CA GLY A 245 2.95 10.31 -30.79
C GLY A 245 4.11 9.46 -31.29
N ARG A 246 5.31 9.79 -30.81
CA ARG A 246 6.48 8.94 -30.93
C ARG A 246 6.70 8.26 -29.58
N TYR A 247 7.02 6.97 -29.63
CA TYR A 247 7.17 6.14 -28.45
C TYR A 247 8.40 5.25 -28.64
N ASN A 248 9.20 5.09 -27.60
CA ASN A 248 10.09 3.95 -27.47
C ASN A 248 9.24 2.71 -27.12
N ILE A 249 9.45 1.61 -27.82
CA ILE A 249 8.72 0.36 -27.61
C ILE A 249 9.68 -0.67 -27.01
N GLU A 250 9.38 -1.16 -25.81
CA GLU A 250 10.09 -2.27 -25.19
C GLU A 250 9.19 -3.51 -25.22
N LEU A 251 9.66 -4.61 -25.82
CA LEU A 251 8.93 -5.89 -25.85
C LEU A 251 9.45 -6.81 -24.76
N TYR A 252 8.52 -7.40 -24.01
CA TYR A 252 8.76 -8.42 -23.00
C TYR A 252 8.00 -9.70 -23.35
N ASP A 253 8.33 -10.79 -22.67
CA ASP A 253 7.73 -12.12 -22.87
C ASP A 253 6.20 -12.13 -22.76
N SER A 254 5.63 -11.32 -21.86
CA SER A 254 4.18 -11.32 -21.55
C SER A 254 3.47 -9.98 -21.75
N TYR A 255 4.18 -8.95 -22.23
CA TYR A 255 3.60 -7.63 -22.47
C TYR A 255 4.54 -6.76 -23.32
N LEU A 256 4.03 -5.63 -23.82
CA LEU A 256 4.81 -4.58 -24.46
C LEU A 256 4.64 -3.26 -23.69
N ARG A 257 5.67 -2.41 -23.71
CA ARG A 257 5.64 -1.08 -23.09
C ARG A 257 5.89 0.00 -24.14
N LEU A 258 5.08 1.05 -24.12
CA LEU A 258 5.19 2.22 -24.99
C LEU A 258 5.57 3.43 -24.13
N ARG A 259 6.84 3.83 -24.15
CA ARG A 259 7.32 5.03 -23.46
C ARG A 259 7.35 6.22 -24.41
N GLY A 260 6.44 7.16 -24.22
CA GLY A 260 6.44 8.45 -24.90
C GLY A 260 6.84 9.57 -23.94
N ALA A 261 7.11 10.76 -24.48
CA ALA A 261 7.50 11.93 -23.68
C ALA A 261 6.48 12.33 -22.59
N LYS A 262 5.20 12.00 -22.78
CA LYS A 262 4.12 12.35 -21.85
C LYS A 262 3.40 11.16 -21.24
N TYR A 263 3.50 9.99 -21.86
CA TYR A 263 2.67 8.83 -21.54
C TYR A 263 3.52 7.57 -21.58
N ASP A 264 3.37 6.74 -20.57
CA ASP A 264 3.99 5.42 -20.47
C ASP A 264 2.88 4.38 -20.37
N TYR A 265 2.72 3.56 -21.41
CA TYR A 265 1.67 2.55 -21.48
C TYR A 265 2.26 1.16 -21.35
N ARG A 266 1.62 0.31 -20.56
CA ARG A 266 1.86 -1.14 -20.54
C ARG A 266 0.66 -1.85 -21.15
N THR A 267 0.91 -2.69 -22.16
CA THR A 267 -0.12 -3.45 -22.87
C THR A 267 0.21 -4.92 -22.76
N LYS A 268 -0.70 -5.75 -22.23
CA LYS A 268 -0.57 -7.21 -22.24
C LYS A 268 -0.82 -7.76 -23.64
#